data_AF-A0A117T011-F1
#
_entry.id   AF-A0A117T011-F1
#
_cell.length_a   1.000
_cell.length_b   1.000
_cell.length_c   1.000
_cell.angle_alpha   90.00
_cell.angle_beta   90.00
_cell.angle_gamma   90.00
#
_symmetry.space_group_name_H-M   'P 1'
#
loop_
_entity.id
_entity.type
_entity.pdbx_description
1 polymer ?
#
loop_
_entity_poly.entity_id
_entity_poly.type
_entity_poly.pdbx_seq_one_letter_code
_entity_poly.pdbx_strand_id
1 'polypeptide(L)' 'MRTANQIQSKINELTLQRRALTSRLAPLPQDSPQREGLSTQLSRLDDMILMLEWVLDAPAGKYHA' A
#
# COMPACT_ATOMS: atom_id res chain seq x y z
N MET A 1 -17.35 4.73 -9.33
CA MET A 1 -15.88 4.65 -9.22
C MET A 1 -15.41 5.65 -8.19
N ARG A 2 -14.32 5.36 -7.45
CA ARG A 2 -13.64 6.40 -6.65
C ARG A 2 -12.99 7.42 -7.60
N THR A 3 -12.90 8.69 -7.22
CA THR A 3 -12.21 9.71 -8.04
C THR A 3 -10.69 9.56 -7.92
N ALA A 4 -9.93 10.08 -8.89
CA ALA A 4 -8.46 10.09 -8.85
C ALA A 4 -7.92 10.67 -7.51
N ASN A 5 -8.53 11.75 -7.01
CA ASN A 5 -8.18 12.34 -5.71
C ASN A 5 -8.42 11.37 -4.54
N GLN A 6 -9.49 10.57 -4.58
CA GLN A 6 -9.76 9.57 -3.54
C GLN A 6 -8.75 8.42 -3.58
N ILE A 7 -8.31 8.01 -4.78
CA ILE A 7 -7.28 6.99 -4.97
C ILE A 7 -5.93 7.52 -4.45
N GLN A 8 -5.55 8.74 -4.81
CA GLN A 8 -4.31 9.37 -4.35
C GLN A 8 -4.26 9.54 -2.83
N SER A 9 -5.34 10.03 -2.22
CA SER A 9 -5.43 10.11 -0.75
C SER A 9 -5.26 8.74 -0.10
N LYS A 10 -5.83 7.69 -0.71
CA LYS A 10 -5.68 6.33 -0.19
C LYS A 10 -4.25 5.80 -0.30
N ILE A 11 -3.58 6.05 -1.43
CA ILE A 11 -2.17 5.71 -1.62
C ILE A 11 -1.30 6.40 -0.55
N ASN A 12 -1.55 7.67 -0.26
CA ASN A 12 -0.81 8.43 0.76
C ASN A 12 -0.99 7.84 2.16
N GLU A 13 -2.23 7.48 2.54
CA GLU A 13 -2.52 6.79 3.81
C GLU A 13 -1.77 5.46 3.93
N LEU A 14 -1.85 4.62 2.90
CA LEU A 14 -1.21 3.30 2.90
C LEU A 14 0.32 3.44 2.93
N THR A 15 0.87 4.44 2.24
CA THR A 15 2.31 4.76 2.27
C THR A 15 2.77 5.16 3.66
N LEU A 16 1.97 5.93 4.41
CA LEU A 16 2.27 6.29 5.79
C LEU A 16 2.26 5.05 6.70
N GLN A 17 1.26 4.19 6.55
CA GLN A 17 1.18 2.92 7.29
C GLN A 17 2.38 2.01 6.98
N ARG A 18 2.77 1.94 5.71
CA ARG A 18 3.95 1.18 5.27
C ARG A 18 5.21 1.68 5.97
N ARG A 19 5.47 3.00 5.95
CA ARG A 19 6.62 3.60 6.64
C ARG A 19 6.62 3.26 8.13
N ALA A 20 5.47 3.34 8.79
CA ALA A 20 5.35 2.99 10.21
C ALA A 20 5.68 1.51 10.48
N LEU A 21 5.21 0.58 9.63
CA LEU A 21 5.55 -0.83 9.74
C LEU A 21 7.03 -1.10 9.47
N THR A 22 7.61 -0.46 8.45
CA THR A 22 9.05 -0.57 8.16
C THR A 22 9.90 -0.12 9.34
N SER A 23 9.56 1.01 9.97
CA SER A 23 10.26 1.49 11.18
C SER A 23 10.15 0.51 12.35
N ARG A 24 9.01 -0.17 12.52
CA ARG A 24 8.83 -1.21 13.54
C ARG A 24 9.59 -2.50 13.22
N LEU A 25 9.78 -2.79 11.93
CA LEU A 25 10.45 -4.00 11.45
C LEU A 25 11.97 -3.86 11.50
N ALA A 26 12.52 -2.67 11.27
CA ALA A 26 13.95 -2.37 11.28
C ALA A 26 14.72 -2.90 12.51
N PRO A 27 14.26 -2.73 13.76
CA PRO A 27 14.99 -3.21 14.93
C PRO A 27 14.81 -4.71 15.22
N LEU A 28 13.92 -5.42 14.51
CA LEU A 28 13.61 -6.81 14.83
C LEU A 28 14.63 -7.79 14.23
N PRO A 29 15.07 -8.81 14.99
CA PRO A 29 15.92 -9.88 14.46
C PRO A 29 15.25 -10.60 13.27
N GLN A 30 16.06 -11.05 12.31
CA GLN A 30 15.56 -11.72 11.11
C GLN A 30 14.69 -12.96 11.42
N ASP A 31 15.08 -13.72 12.44
CA ASP A 31 14.39 -14.96 12.83
C ASP A 31 13.28 -14.74 13.87
N SER A 32 12.89 -13.50 14.14
CA SER A 32 11.81 -13.23 15.09
C SER A 32 10.43 -13.50 14.47
N PRO A 33 9.54 -14.27 15.11
CA PRO A 33 8.17 -14.49 14.62
C PRO A 33 7.38 -13.19 14.44
N GLN A 34 7.70 -12.18 15.25
CA GLN A 34 7.13 -10.84 15.14
C GLN A 34 7.52 -10.14 13.83
N ARG A 35 8.75 -10.32 13.35
CA ARG A 35 9.22 -9.77 12.07
C ARG A 35 8.51 -10.42 10.90
N GLU A 36 8.31 -11.75 10.93
CA GLU A 36 7.58 -12.47 9.89
C GLU A 36 6.14 -11.95 9.74
N GLY A 37 5.44 -11.79 10.87
CA GLY A 37 4.09 -11.22 10.89
C GLY A 37 4.03 -9.80 10.32
N LEU A 38 4.97 -8.93 10.70
CA LEU A 38 5.05 -7.56 10.18
C LEU A 38 5.48 -7.50 8.72
N SER A 39 6.37 -8.40 8.27
CA SER A 39 6.78 -8.52 6.87
C SER A 39 5.62 -8.92 5.97
N THR A 40 4.78 -9.85 6.45
CA THR A 40 3.57 -10.26 5.74
C THR A 40 2.57 -9.10 5.61
N GLN A 41 2.40 -8.30 6.68
CA GLN A 41 1.56 -7.10 6.63
C GLN A 41 2.13 -6.05 5.68
N LEU A 42 3.45 -5.87 5.66
CA LEU A 42 4.14 -4.95 4.76
C LEU A 42 3.91 -5.32 3.30
N SER A 43 4.08 -6.60 2.95
CA SER A 43 3.83 -7.11 1.59
C SER A 43 2.41 -6.82 1.11
N ARG A 44 1.40 -7.03 1.98
CA ARG A 44 0.01 -6.73 1.64
C ARG A 44 -0.23 -5.24 1.37
N LEU A 45 0.43 -4.36 2.12
CA LEU A 45 0.33 -2.91 1.87
C LEU A 45 0.99 -2.52 0.55
N ASP A 46 2.16 -3.09 0.24
CA ASP A 46 2.83 -2.86 -1.03
C ASP A 46 1.95 -3.32 -2.21
N ASP A 47 1.32 -4.49 -2.12
CA ASP A 47 0.38 -4.99 -3.15
C ASP A 47 -0.84 -4.07 -3.33
N MET A 48 -1.41 -3.58 -2.23
CA MET A 48 -2.54 -2.65 -2.26
C MET A 48 -2.18 -1.29 -2.86
N ILE A 49 -0.99 -0.77 -2.53
CA ILE A 49 -0.48 0.49 -3.08
C ILE A 49 -0.28 0.33 -4.59
N LEU A 50 0.41 -0.74 -5.00
CA LEU A 50 0.66 -1.04 -6.40
C LEU A 50 -0.66 -1.09 -7.18
N MET A 51 -1.65 -1.85 -6.70
CA MET A 51 -2.96 -1.93 -7.37
C MET A 51 -3.63 -0.55 -7.53
N LEU A 52 -3.54 0.32 -6.52
CA LEU A 52 -4.13 1.66 -6.59
C LEU A 52 -3.38 2.58 -7.55
N GLU A 53 -2.05 2.46 -7.62
CA GLU A 53 -1.22 3.16 -8.61
C GLU A 53 -1.62 2.73 -10.03
N TRP A 54 -1.79 1.42 -10.27
CA TRP A 54 -2.31 0.91 -11.54
C TRP A 54 -3.68 1.48 -11.91
N VAL A 55 -4.59 1.62 -10.94
CA VAL A 55 -5.93 2.19 -11.18
C VAL A 55 -5.85 3.70 -11.46
N LEU A 56 -4.92 4.41 -10.82
CA LEU A 56 -4.72 5.84 -11.04
C LEU A 56 -4.15 6.14 -12.42
N ASP A 57 -3.21 5.31 -12.87
CA ASP A 57 -2.55 5.44 -14.17
C ASP A 57 -3.33 4.79 -15.33
N ALA A 58 -4.35 3.98 -15.03
CA ALA A 58 -5.19 3.37 -16.04
C ALA A 58 -5.86 4.45 -16.91
N PRO A 59 -5.83 4.32 -18.25
CA PRO A 59 -6.49 5.28 -19.13
C PRO A 59 -7.97 5.34 -18.79
N ALA A 60 -8.50 6.56 -18.64
CA ALA A 60 -9.93 6.80 -18.39
C ALA A 60 -10.75 6.41 -19.64
N GLY A 61 -10.89 5.11 -19.88
CA GLY A 61 -11.74 4.55 -20.92
C GLY A 61 -13.19 4.90 -20.60
N LYS A 62 -13.86 5.53 -21.56
CA LYS A 62 -15.27 5.94 -21.53
C LYS A 62 -16.20 4.76 -21.20
N TYR A 63 -16.41 4.47 -19.92
CA TYR A 63 -17.52 3.63 -19.42
C TYR A 63 -18.46 4.44 -18.50
N HIS A 64 -18.51 5.74 -18.73
CA HIS A 64 -19.50 6.67 -18.19
C HIS A 64 -20.14 7.46 -19.36
N ALA A 65 -20.51 6.76 -20.43
CA ALA A 65 -21.39 7.29 -21.47
C ALA A 65 -22.80 6.71 -21.26
#